data_AF-R7L2X4-F1
#
_entry.id   AF-R7L2X4-F1
#
_cell.length_a   1.000
_cell.length_b   1.000
_cell.length_c   1.000
_cell.angle_alpha   90.00
_cell.angle_beta   90.00
_cell.angle_gamma   90.00
#
_symmetry.space_group_name_H-M   'P 1'
#
loop_
_entity.id
_entity.type
_entity.pdbx_description
1 polymer ?
#
loop_
_entity_poly.entity_id
_entity_poly.type
_entity_poly.pdbx_seq_one_letter_code
_entity_poly.pdbx_strand_id
1 'polypeptide(L)'
;MAHRKSGFTLIEMLVVIGLISVLAMGISMLNMKDASQAIYSAQRSMMTAFYEARTTALTRQTDVKVIIYKGSDISRKLRQVGVIYKVKGEDGLDLGWVALNDGFRMPEGVFFVPSASNFSSFVKTSGQTSPSEIFKSTFNNGYTGAYEIVGVPEFPSRQPIAISDGNGDWFSYQFSSDGLSLNPGALVMLAMGHLDGDDYYVIDNPYNQLGFAIRRIGITIPFSDYSEMEETLR
;
A
#
# COMPACT_ATOMS: atom_id res chain seq x y z
N MET A 1 38.10 -53.05 -16.09
CA MET A 1 36.91 -52.43 -16.70
C MET A 1 37.10 -50.93 -16.70
N ALA A 2 37.44 -50.31 -17.84
CA ALA A 2 37.61 -48.87 -17.95
C ALA A 2 36.27 -48.23 -18.32
N HIS A 3 35.76 -47.36 -17.46
CA HIS A 3 34.49 -46.66 -17.64
C HIS A 3 34.71 -45.50 -18.64
N ARG A 4 34.16 -45.62 -19.84
CA ARG A 4 34.23 -44.59 -20.88
C ARG A 4 33.29 -43.45 -20.49
N LYS A 5 33.84 -42.33 -20.02
CA LYS A 5 33.05 -41.11 -19.78
C LYS A 5 32.57 -40.57 -21.13
N SER A 6 31.26 -40.64 -21.38
CA SER A 6 30.61 -40.01 -22.53
C SER A 6 30.57 -38.50 -22.27
N GLY A 7 31.34 -37.73 -23.04
CA GLY A 7 31.24 -36.28 -23.05
C GLY A 7 30.07 -35.86 -23.95
N PHE A 8 29.26 -34.92 -23.47
CA PHE A 8 28.17 -34.34 -24.27
C PHE A 8 28.71 -33.66 -25.53
N THR A 9 27.99 -33.82 -26.64
CA THR A 9 28.37 -33.17 -27.90
C THR A 9 28.04 -31.69 -27.87
N LEU A 10 28.75 -30.89 -28.66
CA LEU A 10 28.53 -29.45 -28.78
C LEU A 10 27.09 -29.10 -29.17
N ILE A 11 26.47 -29.90 -30.03
CA ILE A 11 25.09 -29.69 -30.48
C ILE A 11 24.07 -29.98 -29.38
N GLU A 12 24.30 -31.03 -28.56
CA GLU A 12 23.43 -31.33 -27.42
C GLU A 12 23.48 -30.21 -26.38
N MET A 13 24.66 -29.65 -26.11
CA MET A 13 24.80 -28.50 -25.20
C MET A 13 24.09 -27.25 -25.73
N LEU A 14 24.13 -27.01 -27.05
CA LEU A 14 23.44 -25.88 -27.67
C LEU A 14 21.91 -26.02 -27.59
N VAL A 15 21.39 -27.23 -27.81
CA VAL A 15 19.95 -27.50 -27.68
C VAL A 15 19.50 -27.34 -26.23
N VAL A 16 20.28 -27.83 -25.27
CA VAL A 16 19.94 -27.74 -23.84
C VAL A 16 19.90 -26.29 -23.36
N ILE A 17 20.91 -25.46 -23.68
CA ILE A 17 20.87 -24.05 -23.31
C ILE A 17 19.74 -23.29 -24.00
N GLY A 18 19.40 -23.64 -25.25
CA GLY A 18 18.27 -23.06 -25.96
C GLY A 18 16.93 -23.40 -25.29
N LEU A 19 16.76 -24.65 -24.86
CA LEU A 19 15.54 -25.11 -24.19
C LEU A 19 15.41 -24.50 -22.78
N ILE A 20 16.51 -24.40 -22.03
CA ILE A 20 16.53 -23.70 -20.73
C ILE A 20 16.18 -22.22 -20.92
N SER A 21 16.67 -21.59 -21.99
CA SER A 21 16.40 -20.17 -22.28
C SER A 21 14.91 -19.92 -22.56
N VAL A 22 14.27 -20.76 -23.37
CA VAL A 22 12.84 -20.67 -23.67
C VAL A 22 11.99 -20.91 -22.41
N LEU A 23 12.34 -21.91 -21.60
CA LEU A 23 11.66 -22.17 -20.33
C LEU A 23 11.84 -21.03 -19.33
N ALA A 24 13.04 -20.46 -19.22
CA ALA A 24 13.33 -19.33 -18.35
C ALA A 24 12.56 -18.07 -18.78
N MET A 25 12.45 -17.80 -20.09
CA MET A 25 11.62 -16.70 -20.61
C MET A 25 10.13 -16.91 -20.31
N GLY A 26 9.63 -18.15 -20.41
CA GLY A 26 8.24 -18.48 -20.10
C GLY A 26 7.88 -18.21 -18.63
N ILE A 27 8.76 -18.60 -17.69
CA ILE A 27 8.56 -18.37 -16.25
C ILE A 27 8.65 -16.87 -15.92
N SER A 28 9.58 -16.15 -16.55
CA SER A 28 9.75 -14.70 -16.32
C SER A 28 8.54 -13.88 -16.80
N MET A 29 7.91 -14.25 -17.92
CA MET A 29 6.70 -13.58 -18.41
C MET A 29 5.46 -13.83 -17.53
N LEU A 30 5.35 -15.02 -16.92
CA LEU A 30 4.24 -15.32 -16.00
C LEU A 30 4.35 -14.49 -14.71
N ASN A 31 5.55 -14.40 -14.12
CA ASN A 31 5.79 -13.60 -12.91
C ASN A 31 5.52 -12.09 -13.10
N MET A 32 5.81 -11.52 -14.28
CA MET A 32 5.55 -10.10 -14.57
C MET A 32 4.06 -9.78 -14.75
N LYS A 33 3.30 -10.70 -15.32
CA LYS A 33 1.84 -10.54 -15.51
C LYS A 33 1.10 -10.55 -14.18
N ASP A 34 1.53 -11.39 -13.24
CA ASP A 34 0.93 -11.46 -11.90
C ASP A 34 1.30 -10.25 -11.03
N ALA A 35 2.54 -9.76 -11.13
CA ALA A 35 2.99 -8.57 -10.41
C ALA A 35 2.17 -7.32 -10.78
N SER A 36 2.04 -7.00 -12.07
CA SER A 36 1.23 -5.85 -12.52
C SER A 36 -0.23 -5.95 -12.07
N GLN A 37 -0.85 -7.14 -12.13
CA GLN A 37 -2.22 -7.33 -11.65
C GLN A 37 -2.37 -7.11 -10.14
N ALA A 38 -1.35 -7.51 -9.36
CA ALA A 38 -1.35 -7.35 -7.91
C ALA A 38 -1.43 -5.87 -7.48
N ILE A 39 -0.64 -4.98 -8.09
CA ILE A 39 -0.66 -3.56 -7.74
C ILE A 39 -1.97 -2.88 -8.15
N TYR A 40 -2.53 -3.19 -9.33
CA TYR A 40 -3.86 -2.69 -9.73
C TYR A 40 -4.97 -3.22 -8.81
N SER A 41 -4.89 -4.47 -8.36
CA SER A 41 -5.83 -5.01 -7.38
C SER A 41 -5.74 -4.28 -6.05
N ALA A 42 -4.52 -4.02 -5.56
CA ALA A 42 -4.29 -3.27 -4.33
C ALA A 42 -4.82 -1.82 -4.42
N GLN A 43 -4.60 -1.14 -5.55
CA GLN A 43 -5.12 0.21 -5.82
C GLN A 43 -6.65 0.23 -5.74
N ARG A 44 -7.32 -0.74 -6.39
CA ARG A 44 -8.78 -0.88 -6.32
C ARG A 44 -9.27 -1.13 -4.90
N SER A 45 -8.66 -2.07 -4.17
CA SER A 45 -9.03 -2.36 -2.77
C SER A 45 -8.84 -1.14 -1.86
N MET A 46 -7.76 -0.38 -2.05
CA MET A 46 -7.56 0.89 -1.33
C MET A 46 -8.65 1.90 -1.67
N MET A 47 -8.95 2.13 -2.95
CA MET A 47 -10.01 3.06 -3.34
C MET A 47 -11.38 2.64 -2.80
N THR A 48 -11.68 1.34 -2.77
CA THR A 48 -12.88 0.80 -2.11
C THR A 48 -12.91 1.14 -0.62
N ALA A 49 -11.81 0.98 0.11
CA ALA A 49 -11.75 1.36 1.52
C ALA A 49 -12.01 2.86 1.75
N PHE A 50 -11.50 3.73 0.87
CA PHE A 50 -11.79 5.17 0.93
C PHE A 50 -13.26 5.48 0.63
N TYR A 51 -13.84 4.80 -0.36
CA TYR A 51 -15.27 4.92 -0.67
C TYR A 51 -16.16 4.43 0.48
N GLU A 52 -15.82 3.30 1.09
CA GLU A 52 -16.48 2.77 2.29
C GLU A 52 -16.38 3.73 3.47
N ALA A 53 -15.20 4.31 3.70
CA ALA A 53 -15.00 5.27 4.78
C ALA A 53 -15.88 6.51 4.61
N ARG A 54 -15.89 7.08 3.40
CA ARG A 54 -16.76 8.22 3.06
C ARG A 54 -18.24 7.89 3.23
N THR A 55 -18.67 6.74 2.70
CA THR A 55 -20.07 6.32 2.75
C THR A 55 -20.51 6.09 4.20
N THR A 56 -19.64 5.45 5.00
CA THR A 56 -19.87 5.24 6.43
C THR A 56 -19.98 6.57 7.18
N ALA A 57 -19.15 7.55 6.85
CA ALA A 57 -19.19 8.86 7.49
C ALA A 57 -20.53 9.56 7.25
N LEU A 58 -21.01 9.54 6.00
CA LEU A 58 -22.31 10.08 5.60
C LEU A 58 -23.48 9.34 6.24
N THR A 59 -23.46 8.00 6.22
CA THR A 59 -24.58 7.19 6.71
C THR A 59 -24.68 7.21 8.24
N ARG A 60 -23.54 7.19 8.94
CA ARG A 60 -23.50 7.18 10.41
C ARG A 60 -23.40 8.58 11.02
N GLN A 61 -23.24 9.63 10.21
CA GLN A 61 -23.07 11.02 10.67
C GLN A 61 -21.97 11.14 11.74
N THR A 62 -20.84 10.46 11.50
CA THR A 62 -19.70 10.39 12.43
C THR A 62 -18.39 10.44 11.67
N ASP A 63 -17.31 10.79 12.36
CA ASP A 63 -15.98 10.81 11.76
C ASP A 63 -15.49 9.39 11.49
N VAL A 64 -14.83 9.22 10.36
CA VAL A 64 -14.32 7.92 9.88
C VAL A 64 -12.88 8.07 9.43
N LYS A 65 -12.06 7.06 9.66
CA LYS A 65 -10.66 7.04 9.21
C LYS A 65 -10.38 5.77 8.42
N VAL A 66 -9.63 5.91 7.33
CA VAL A 66 -8.90 4.80 6.70
C VAL A 66 -7.55 4.72 7.38
N ILE A 67 -7.16 3.54 7.85
CA ILE A 67 -5.90 3.32 8.57
C ILE A 67 -5.02 2.30 7.87
N ILE A 68 -3.70 2.54 7.89
CA ILE A 68 -2.68 1.65 7.32
C ILE A 68 -1.66 1.29 8.39
N TYR A 69 -1.34 0.01 8.53
CA TYR A 69 -0.48 -0.47 9.62
C TYR A 69 0.97 -0.01 9.48
N LYS A 70 1.48 0.67 10.50
CA LYS A 70 2.89 1.10 10.67
C LYS A 70 3.58 0.35 11.81
N GLY A 71 2.90 -0.57 12.48
CA GLY A 71 3.47 -1.30 13.61
C GLY A 71 4.60 -2.25 13.24
N SER A 72 5.11 -2.98 14.22
CA SER A 72 6.31 -3.80 14.07
C SER A 72 6.09 -5.13 13.33
N ASP A 73 4.85 -5.64 13.26
CA ASP A 73 4.54 -6.90 12.57
C ASP A 73 4.75 -6.78 11.06
N ILE A 74 5.83 -7.40 10.57
CA ILE A 74 6.31 -7.36 9.18
C ILE A 74 5.24 -7.87 8.21
N SER A 75 4.45 -8.88 8.60
CA SER A 75 3.44 -9.49 7.74
C SER A 75 2.29 -8.52 7.39
N ARG A 76 2.10 -7.50 8.24
CA ARG A 76 1.05 -6.48 8.12
C ARG A 76 1.61 -5.11 7.74
N LYS A 77 2.87 -4.84 8.07
CA LYS A 77 3.52 -3.53 7.94
C LYS A 77 3.38 -3.00 6.52
N LEU A 78 2.78 -1.82 6.40
CA LEU A 78 2.46 -1.12 5.15
C LEU A 78 1.52 -1.86 4.18
N ARG A 79 0.94 -3.00 4.59
CA ARG A 79 0.09 -3.84 3.73
C ARG A 79 -1.32 -4.03 4.28
N GLN A 80 -1.47 -3.98 5.60
CA GLN A 80 -2.78 -4.07 6.25
C GLN A 80 -3.47 -2.70 6.24
N VAL A 81 -4.71 -2.69 5.78
CA VAL A 81 -5.55 -1.50 5.67
C VAL A 81 -6.89 -1.80 6.34
N GLY A 82 -7.46 -0.84 7.05
CA GLY A 82 -8.79 -0.96 7.65
C GLY A 82 -9.54 0.36 7.66
N VAL A 83 -10.84 0.29 7.93
CA VAL A 83 -11.69 1.47 8.10
C VAL A 83 -12.24 1.47 9.52
N ILE A 84 -12.17 2.62 10.19
CA ILE A 84 -12.61 2.79 11.57
C ILE A 84 -13.53 3.99 11.68
N TYR A 85 -14.56 3.92 12.50
CA TYR A 85 -15.47 5.03 12.74
C TYR A 85 -15.57 5.36 14.22
N LYS A 86 -15.86 6.63 14.50
CA LYS A 86 -16.01 7.12 15.87
C LYS A 86 -17.39 6.77 16.41
N VAL A 87 -17.46 6.16 17.59
CA VAL A 87 -18.72 5.85 18.27
C VAL A 87 -19.04 6.95 19.27
N LYS A 88 -20.30 7.38 19.28
CA LYS A 88 -20.85 8.30 20.29
C LYS A 88 -21.82 7.53 21.17
N GLY A 89 -21.78 7.76 22.48
CA GLY A 89 -22.73 7.20 23.44
C GLY A 89 -24.08 7.91 23.39
N GLU A 90 -25.06 7.38 24.14
CA GLU A 90 -26.38 8.01 24.28
C GLU A 90 -26.29 9.44 24.83
N ASP A 91 -25.27 9.71 25.65
CA ASP A 91 -24.97 11.03 26.21
C ASP A 91 -24.28 12.00 25.22
N GLY A 92 -24.09 11.57 23.96
CA GLY A 92 -23.36 12.34 22.93
C GLY A 92 -21.84 12.38 23.13
N LEU A 93 -21.33 11.76 24.19
CA LEU A 93 -19.90 11.65 24.49
C LEU A 93 -19.22 10.66 23.54
N ASP A 94 -17.99 11.00 23.12
CA ASP A 94 -17.18 10.13 22.29
C ASP A 94 -16.72 8.89 23.08
N LEU A 95 -17.12 7.70 22.62
CA LEU A 95 -16.78 6.41 23.24
C LEU A 95 -15.55 5.75 22.61
N GLY A 96 -14.91 6.40 21.63
CA GLY A 96 -13.70 5.94 20.97
C GLY A 96 -13.92 5.52 19.51
N TRP A 97 -12.92 4.81 18.98
CA TRP A 97 -12.88 4.34 17.59
C TRP A 97 -13.13 2.84 17.48
N VAL A 98 -13.85 2.46 16.44
CA VAL A 98 -14.37 1.13 16.21
C VAL A 98 -14.08 0.70 14.77
N ALA A 99 -13.59 -0.53 14.58
CA ALA A 99 -13.41 -1.09 13.24
C ALA A 99 -14.76 -1.29 12.54
N LEU A 100 -14.82 -0.87 11.26
CA LEU A 100 -15.97 -1.12 10.39
C LEU A 100 -16.01 -2.59 9.94
N ASN A 101 -14.85 -3.17 9.66
CA ASN A 101 -14.61 -4.54 9.23
C ASN A 101 -13.18 -4.98 9.59
N ASP A 102 -12.82 -6.22 9.27
CA ASP A 102 -11.48 -6.80 9.52
C ASP A 102 -10.35 -6.15 8.70
N GLY A 103 -10.71 -5.24 7.79
CA GLY A 103 -9.81 -4.66 6.81
C GLY A 103 -9.39 -5.67 5.74
N PHE A 104 -8.35 -5.32 4.99
CA PHE A 104 -7.73 -6.22 4.01
C PHE A 104 -6.21 -6.10 4.07
N ARG A 105 -5.55 -7.15 3.59
CA ARG A 105 -4.11 -7.15 3.36
C ARG A 105 -3.85 -7.05 1.86
N MET A 106 -2.99 -6.13 1.46
CA MET A 106 -2.55 -6.03 0.07
C MET A 106 -1.91 -7.34 -0.39
N PRO A 107 -1.98 -7.67 -1.71
CA PRO A 107 -1.27 -8.81 -2.29
C PRO A 107 0.21 -8.83 -1.94
N GLU A 108 0.84 -10.00 -2.07
CA GLU A 108 2.28 -10.12 -1.83
C GLU A 108 3.07 -9.23 -2.80
N GLY A 109 4.16 -8.66 -2.27
CA GLY A 109 5.01 -7.72 -2.99
C GLY A 109 4.44 -6.31 -3.15
N VAL A 110 3.16 -6.05 -2.84
CA VAL A 110 2.57 -4.70 -2.90
C VAL A 110 2.47 -4.10 -1.51
N PHE A 111 2.91 -2.86 -1.35
CA PHE A 111 2.85 -2.13 -0.08
C PHE A 111 2.59 -0.63 -0.28
N PHE A 112 2.10 0.01 0.77
CA PHE A 112 1.90 1.45 0.86
C PHE A 112 3.23 2.19 0.99
N VAL A 113 3.48 3.17 0.14
CA VAL A 113 4.70 3.99 0.19
C VAL A 113 4.52 5.10 1.24
N PRO A 114 5.30 5.12 2.33
CA PRO A 114 5.16 6.13 3.37
C PRO A 114 5.50 7.54 2.89
N SER A 115 5.19 8.54 3.72
CA SER A 115 5.58 9.93 3.51
C SER A 115 7.09 10.10 3.45
N ALA A 116 7.56 11.21 2.86
CA ALA A 116 8.99 11.54 2.77
C ALA A 116 9.73 11.45 4.12
N SER A 117 9.09 11.88 5.21
CA SER A 117 9.64 11.81 6.57
C SER A 117 9.81 10.39 7.10
N ASN A 118 8.98 9.44 6.64
CA ASN A 118 8.99 8.06 7.11
C ASN A 118 9.61 7.09 6.10
N PHE A 119 9.89 7.54 4.87
CA PHE A 119 10.31 6.70 3.76
C PHE A 119 11.57 5.89 4.10
N SER A 120 12.64 6.56 4.52
CA SER A 120 13.93 5.91 4.83
C SER A 120 13.87 4.97 6.04
N SER A 121 12.81 5.04 6.85
CA SER A 121 12.61 4.15 8.01
C SER A 121 11.99 2.81 7.63
N PHE A 122 11.39 2.69 6.44
CA PHE A 122 10.66 1.49 6.02
C PHE A 122 11.02 1.00 4.61
N VAL A 123 11.56 1.88 3.76
CA VAL A 123 11.77 1.61 2.34
C VAL A 123 13.19 1.98 1.93
N LYS A 124 13.85 1.07 1.21
CA LYS A 124 15.13 1.25 0.52
C LYS A 124 14.89 1.19 -1.00
N THR A 125 15.79 1.78 -1.77
CA THR A 125 15.82 1.63 -3.24
C THR A 125 17.02 0.79 -3.65
N SER A 126 16.88 -0.02 -4.70
CA SER A 126 18.00 -0.81 -5.24
C SER A 126 18.94 0.08 -6.07
N GLY A 127 20.18 -0.37 -6.32
CA GLY A 127 21.30 0.44 -6.84
C GLY A 127 21.13 1.12 -8.20
N GLN A 128 20.02 0.92 -8.91
CA GLN A 128 19.67 1.66 -10.13
C GLN A 128 18.53 2.66 -9.95
N THR A 129 17.95 2.77 -8.75
CA THR A 129 16.78 3.60 -8.45
C THR A 129 17.11 4.65 -7.40
N SER A 130 16.85 5.91 -7.71
CA SER A 130 17.00 7.01 -6.76
C SER A 130 15.74 7.18 -5.90
N PRO A 131 15.85 7.46 -4.59
CA PRO A 131 14.70 7.82 -3.76
C PRO A 131 13.90 9.03 -4.26
N SER A 132 14.47 9.89 -5.12
CA SER A 132 13.79 11.02 -5.76
C SER A 132 12.83 10.61 -6.89
N GLU A 133 12.98 9.40 -7.43
CA GLU A 133 12.12 8.81 -8.47
C GLU A 133 10.91 8.09 -7.86
N ILE A 134 10.90 7.94 -6.53
CA ILE A 134 9.80 7.32 -5.81
C ILE A 134 8.81 8.39 -5.36
N PHE A 135 7.58 8.29 -5.88
CA PHE A 135 6.45 9.10 -5.45
C PHE A 135 5.97 8.61 -4.09
N LYS A 136 5.77 9.54 -3.16
CA LYS A 136 5.51 9.22 -1.75
C LYS A 136 4.10 9.66 -1.37
N SER A 137 3.48 8.91 -0.47
CA SER A 137 2.16 9.30 0.03
C SER A 137 2.24 10.58 0.85
N THR A 138 1.18 11.38 0.80
CA THR A 138 1.08 12.62 1.56
C THR A 138 -0.12 12.57 2.50
N PHE A 139 -0.03 13.32 3.60
CA PHE A 139 -1.07 13.43 4.63
C PHE A 139 -1.43 14.90 4.83
N ASN A 140 -1.70 15.62 3.73
CA ASN A 140 -2.06 17.03 3.77
C ASN A 140 -3.26 17.21 4.71
N ASN A 141 -3.27 18.21 5.60
CA ASN A 141 -4.50 18.60 6.29
C ASN A 141 -5.21 19.69 5.49
N GLY A 142 -6.55 19.63 5.44
CA GLY A 142 -7.36 20.55 4.65
C GLY A 142 -7.48 21.97 5.19
N TYR A 143 -6.83 22.27 6.33
CA TYR A 143 -6.97 23.53 7.06
C TYR A 143 -5.71 24.42 6.97
N THR A 144 -4.53 23.82 6.86
CA THR A 144 -3.23 24.50 6.86
C THR A 144 -2.40 24.20 5.61
N GLY A 145 -2.80 23.20 4.82
CA GLY A 145 -2.00 22.73 3.67
C GLY A 145 -0.71 22.01 4.07
N ALA A 146 -0.44 21.87 5.37
CA ALA A 146 0.72 21.16 5.88
C ALA A 146 0.45 19.65 6.01
N TYR A 147 1.51 18.85 5.88
CA TYR A 147 1.48 17.41 6.12
C TYR A 147 1.33 17.16 7.62
N GLU A 148 0.18 16.66 8.06
CA GLU A 148 -0.04 16.32 9.46
C GLU A 148 -0.10 14.81 9.62
N ILE A 149 0.80 14.27 10.46
CA ILE A 149 0.74 12.88 10.89
C ILE A 149 -0.40 12.80 11.89
N VAL A 150 -1.58 12.38 11.44
CA VAL A 150 -2.69 12.08 12.34
C VAL A 150 -2.40 10.72 12.98
N GLY A 151 -1.61 10.75 14.06
CA GLY A 151 -1.51 9.63 14.99
C GLY A 151 -2.89 9.40 15.61
N VAL A 152 -3.31 8.14 15.68
CA VAL A 152 -4.49 7.77 16.46
C VAL A 152 -3.98 7.33 17.83
N PRO A 153 -3.92 8.23 18.85
CA PRO A 153 -3.40 7.86 20.16
C PRO A 153 -4.28 6.82 20.88
N GLU A 154 -5.52 6.63 20.45
CA GLU A 154 -6.49 5.72 21.10
C GLU A 154 -7.17 4.83 20.05
N PHE A 155 -6.62 3.63 19.84
CA PHE A 155 -7.24 2.56 19.04
C PHE A 155 -6.85 1.17 19.59
N PRO A 156 -7.76 0.20 19.82
CA PRO A 156 -9.23 0.30 20.02
C PRO A 156 -9.69 -0.06 21.47
N SER A 157 -10.75 0.58 22.00
CA SER A 157 -11.71 0.00 22.99
C SER A 157 -12.95 0.93 23.17
N ARG A 158 -14.19 0.50 23.46
CA ARG A 158 -14.65 -0.51 24.46
C ARG A 158 -15.81 -1.48 24.04
N GLN A 159 -16.04 -1.91 22.80
CA GLN A 159 -15.37 -3.05 22.18
C GLN A 159 -16.04 -3.34 20.82
N PRO A 160 -15.30 -3.12 19.73
CA PRO A 160 -15.27 -4.06 18.60
C PRO A 160 -13.84 -4.30 18.11
N ILE A 161 -13.64 -5.52 17.63
CA ILE A 161 -12.40 -6.25 17.38
C ILE A 161 -12.69 -6.98 16.05
N ALA A 162 -11.97 -6.83 14.93
CA ALA A 162 -10.54 -7.00 14.74
C ALA A 162 -9.96 -6.12 13.61
N ILE A 163 -8.64 -5.86 13.61
CA ILE A 163 -7.90 -5.24 12.48
C ILE A 163 -6.54 -5.94 12.11
N SER A 164 -6.11 -7.12 12.54
CA SER A 164 -6.54 -8.16 13.46
C SER A 164 -5.87 -7.96 14.84
N ASP A 165 -6.58 -7.30 15.75
CA ASP A 165 -6.40 -7.26 17.21
C ASP A 165 -5.22 -6.47 17.81
N GLY A 166 -5.08 -5.22 17.36
CA GLY A 166 -4.98 -4.08 18.29
C GLY A 166 -3.70 -3.87 19.11
N ASN A 167 -2.52 -3.82 18.49
CA ASN A 167 -1.42 -2.99 18.99
C ASN A 167 -0.50 -2.53 17.84
N GLY A 168 0.04 -1.31 17.93
CA GLY A 168 0.98 -0.74 16.97
C GLY A 168 0.52 0.57 16.33
N ASP A 169 1.46 1.28 15.73
CA ASP A 169 1.21 2.57 15.12
C ASP A 169 0.49 2.43 13.78
N TRP A 170 -0.31 3.44 13.41
CA TRP A 170 -1.05 3.48 12.16
C TRP A 170 -0.88 4.83 11.46
N PHE A 171 -0.82 4.81 10.14
CA PHE A 171 -1.12 5.99 9.34
C PHE A 171 -2.63 6.14 9.20
N SER A 172 -3.14 7.37 9.08
CA SER A 172 -4.58 7.57 8.91
C SER A 172 -4.94 8.69 7.93
N TYR A 173 -6.05 8.49 7.22
CA TYR A 173 -6.74 9.47 6.40
C TYR A 173 -8.16 9.64 6.94
N GLN A 174 -8.59 10.87 7.20
CA GLN A 174 -9.83 11.15 7.91
C GLN A 174 -10.91 11.75 7.02
N PHE A 175 -12.13 11.33 7.27
CA PHE A 175 -13.37 11.89 6.74
C PHE A 175 -14.20 12.47 7.88
N SER A 176 -14.76 13.66 7.66
CA SER A 176 -15.75 14.24 8.58
C SER A 176 -17.10 13.53 8.45
N SER A 177 -17.99 13.73 9.42
CA SER A 177 -19.40 13.29 9.36
C SER A 177 -20.15 13.71 8.09
N ASP A 178 -19.70 14.76 7.40
CA ASP A 178 -20.27 15.25 6.14
C ASP A 178 -19.67 14.55 4.90
N GLY A 179 -18.83 13.53 5.09
CA GLY A 179 -18.15 12.80 4.03
C GLY A 179 -17.06 13.58 3.32
N LEU A 180 -16.63 14.72 3.88
CA LEU A 180 -15.52 15.50 3.34
C LEU A 180 -14.20 14.90 3.82
N SER A 181 -13.23 14.81 2.91
CA SER A 181 -11.86 14.44 3.28
C SER A 181 -11.22 15.59 4.05
N LEU A 182 -10.72 15.29 5.25
CA LEU A 182 -9.84 16.19 6.00
C LEU A 182 -8.41 16.18 5.44
N ASN A 183 -8.15 15.33 4.45
CA ASN A 183 -6.91 15.26 3.70
C ASN A 183 -7.10 15.57 2.20
N PRO A 184 -7.61 16.77 1.85
CA PRO A 184 -7.80 17.13 0.45
C PRO A 184 -6.46 17.28 -0.27
N GLY A 185 -6.38 16.77 -1.49
CA GLY A 185 -5.17 16.77 -2.30
C GLY A 185 -4.10 15.80 -1.82
N ALA A 186 -4.39 14.96 -0.82
CA ALA A 186 -3.45 13.96 -0.38
C ALA A 186 -3.28 12.85 -1.44
N LEU A 187 -2.05 12.37 -1.59
CA LEU A 187 -1.65 11.31 -2.49
C LEU A 187 -1.52 10.01 -1.69
N VAL A 188 -2.07 8.94 -2.23
CA VAL A 188 -1.90 7.58 -1.71
C VAL A 188 -1.12 6.81 -2.76
N MET A 189 0.12 6.46 -2.42
CA MET A 189 1.07 5.81 -3.31
C MET A 189 1.28 4.36 -2.87
N LEU A 190 1.29 3.45 -3.84
CA LEU A 190 1.58 2.03 -3.70
C LEU A 190 2.78 1.70 -4.58
N ALA A 191 3.62 0.80 -4.09
CA ALA A 191 4.77 0.29 -4.85
C ALA A 191 4.79 -1.23 -4.79
N MET A 192 5.41 -1.82 -5.82
CA MET A 192 5.88 -3.20 -5.74
C MET A 192 7.33 -3.26 -5.31
N GLY A 193 7.62 -4.26 -4.51
CA GLY A 193 8.97 -4.56 -4.05
C GLY A 193 9.00 -5.84 -3.24
N HIS A 194 10.12 -6.08 -2.58
CA HIS A 194 10.33 -7.24 -1.73
C HIS A 194 10.85 -6.81 -0.35
N LEU A 195 10.73 -7.69 0.64
CA LEU A 195 11.35 -7.47 1.94
C LEU A 195 12.81 -7.94 1.89
N ASP A 196 13.71 -7.08 2.35
CA ASP A 196 15.12 -7.42 2.62
C ASP A 196 15.25 -8.12 3.99
N GLY A 197 16.40 -8.73 4.26
CA GLY A 197 16.70 -9.40 5.53
C GLY A 197 16.69 -8.49 6.77
N ASP A 198 16.70 -7.17 6.56
CA ASP A 198 16.59 -6.13 7.60
C ASP A 198 15.14 -5.61 7.79
N ASP A 199 14.12 -6.29 7.24
CA ASP A 199 12.70 -5.88 7.28
C ASP A 199 12.38 -4.55 6.58
N TYR A 200 13.23 -4.11 5.65
CA TYR A 200 12.96 -2.98 4.76
C TYR A 200 12.29 -3.47 3.48
N TYR A 201 11.30 -2.71 3.00
CA TYR A 201 10.82 -2.90 1.64
C TYR A 201 11.82 -2.31 0.65
N VAL A 202 12.25 -3.09 -0.33
CA VAL A 202 13.14 -2.66 -1.39
C VAL A 202 12.34 -2.47 -2.66
N ILE A 203 12.38 -1.25 -3.20
CA ILE A 203 11.84 -0.95 -4.53
C ILE A 203 12.97 -1.14 -5.54
N ASP A 204 12.80 -2.12 -6.42
CA ASP A 204 13.77 -2.45 -7.47
C ASP A 204 13.59 -1.60 -8.73
N ASN A 205 12.38 -1.10 -8.96
CA ASN A 205 12.02 -0.35 -10.16
C ASN A 205 11.03 0.77 -9.81
N PRO A 206 11.37 2.05 -10.07
CA PRO A 206 10.48 3.17 -9.76
C PRO A 206 9.20 3.14 -10.61
N TYR A 207 9.22 2.54 -11.80
CA TYR A 207 8.04 2.44 -12.68
C TYR A 207 6.98 1.47 -12.14
N ASN A 208 7.30 0.65 -11.15
CA ASN A 208 6.36 -0.26 -10.50
C ASN A 208 5.61 0.42 -9.34
N GLN A 209 5.09 1.63 -9.61
CA GLN A 209 4.30 2.41 -8.68
C GLN A 209 2.95 2.77 -9.31
N LEU A 210 1.93 2.85 -8.46
CA LEU A 210 0.61 3.39 -8.78
C LEU A 210 0.11 4.18 -7.59
N GLY A 211 -0.89 5.02 -7.81
CA GLY A 211 -1.49 5.74 -6.71
C GLY A 211 -2.82 6.37 -7.07
N PHE A 212 -3.35 7.15 -6.15
CA PHE A 212 -4.52 7.97 -6.39
C PHE A 212 -4.47 9.23 -5.52
N ALA A 213 -5.14 10.27 -6.00
CA ALA A 213 -5.33 11.51 -5.24
C ALA A 213 -6.71 11.53 -4.57
N ILE A 214 -6.79 12.14 -3.39
CA ILE A 214 -8.04 12.30 -2.64
C ILE A 214 -8.56 13.72 -2.84
N ARG A 215 -9.78 13.89 -3.36
CA ARG A 215 -10.43 15.20 -3.44
C ARG A 215 -11.07 15.60 -2.11
N ARG A 216 -11.29 16.91 -1.92
CA ARG A 216 -12.00 17.46 -0.74
C ARG A 216 -13.37 16.83 -0.50
N ILE A 217 -14.10 16.53 -1.56
CA ILE A 217 -15.41 15.86 -1.50
C ILE A 217 -15.32 14.35 -1.17
N GLY A 218 -14.12 13.85 -0.88
CA GLY A 218 -13.87 12.46 -0.47
C GLY A 218 -13.77 11.46 -1.62
N ILE A 219 -13.79 11.91 -2.88
CA ILE A 219 -13.64 11.05 -4.06
C ILE A 219 -12.15 10.81 -4.34
N THR A 220 -11.80 9.57 -4.68
CA THR A 220 -10.45 9.16 -5.11
C THR A 220 -10.32 9.20 -6.62
N ILE A 221 -9.21 9.72 -7.14
CA ILE A 221 -8.88 9.72 -8.57
C ILE A 221 -7.62 8.89 -8.79
N PRO A 222 -7.71 7.74 -9.47
CA PRO A 222 -6.54 6.92 -9.77
C PRO A 222 -5.66 7.59 -10.80
N PHE A 223 -4.35 7.38 -10.66
CA PHE A 223 -3.41 7.53 -11.77
C PHE A 223 -3.38 6.20 -12.54
N SER A 224 -3.35 6.30 -13.87
CA SER A 224 -3.40 5.18 -14.80
C SER A 224 -2.05 4.45 -14.87
N ASP A 225 -0.96 5.22 -14.80
CA ASP A 225 0.41 4.73 -14.86
C ASP A 225 1.41 5.74 -14.26
N TYR A 226 2.70 5.37 -14.30
CA TYR A 226 3.80 6.20 -13.82
C TYR A 226 3.98 7.51 -14.61
N SER A 227 3.72 7.49 -15.93
CA SER A 227 3.87 8.68 -16.78
C SER A 227 2.83 9.74 -16.44
N GLU A 228 1.58 9.34 -16.17
CA GLU A 228 0.55 10.27 -15.69
C GLU A 228 0.95 10.90 -14.34
N MET A 229 1.53 10.11 -13.44
CA MET A 229 2.03 10.62 -12.15
C MET A 229 3.17 11.61 -12.35
N GLU A 230 4.08 11.35 -13.27
CA GLU A 230 5.18 12.27 -13.60
C GLU A 230 4.67 13.58 -14.19
N GLU A 231 3.73 13.54 -15.13
CA GLU A 231 3.14 14.76 -15.73
C GLU A 231 2.32 15.58 -14.72
N THR A 232 1.62 14.91 -13.80
CA THR A 232 0.71 15.58 -12.87
C THR A 232 1.41 16.11 -11.62
N LEU A 233 2.49 15.46 -11.17
CA LEU A 233 3.10 15.70 -9.86
C LEU A 233 4.48 16.36 -9.92
N ARG A 234 5.10 16.49 -11.12
CA ARG A 234 6.36 17.21 -11.33
C ARG A 234 6.17 18.43 -12.22
#